data_AF-A0A3B9MGU4-F1
#
_entry.id   AF-A0A3B9MGU4-F1
#
_cell.length_a   1.000
_cell.length_b   1.000
_cell.length_c   1.000
_cell.angle_alpha   90.00
_cell.angle_beta   90.00
_cell.angle_gamma   90.00
#
_symmetry.space_group_name_H-M   'P 1'
#
loop_
_entity.id
_entity.type
_entity.pdbx_description
1 polymer ?
#
loop_
_entity_poly.entity_id
_entity_poly.type
_entity_poly.pdbx_seq_one_letter_code
_entity_poly.pdbx_strand_id
1 'polypeptide(L)'
;AGVAPSHRAANWLEFAVALMIIGLGVVAILRVLRKRADVHLHRHSHDGQSHVHIHFHEQRTEHAGVAPSHSHVISKLGFKPLLVGALHGLAGSAALTLLVLTQIQSVSLGLLYLTLFGVGSTLGMLLMSGVIGLPFALSGRRLTSINYGLQTLAGGLSIAFGLWYAYETAVINSLWRTIL
;
A
#
# COMPACT_ATOMS: atom_id res chain seq x y z
N ALA A 1 36.34 5.62 -3.03
CA ALA A 1 35.90 4.45 -3.82
C ALA A 1 34.40 4.29 -3.62
N GLY A 2 33.61 4.62 -4.65
CA GLY A 2 32.15 4.63 -4.56
C GLY A 2 31.62 3.21 -4.43
N VAL A 3 30.87 2.93 -3.36
CA VAL A 3 30.14 1.68 -3.20
C VAL A 3 28.95 1.74 -4.18
N ALA A 4 29.17 1.30 -5.41
CA ALA A 4 28.05 0.99 -6.31
C ALA A 4 27.18 -0.05 -5.58
N PRO A 5 25.84 0.15 -5.48
CA PRO A 5 24.97 -0.90 -4.97
C PRO A 5 25.27 -2.16 -5.77
N SER A 6 25.62 -3.26 -5.08
CA SER A 6 25.86 -4.53 -5.78
C SER A 6 24.66 -4.79 -6.69
N HIS A 7 24.87 -5.01 -7.98
CA HIS A 7 23.79 -5.23 -8.95
C HIS A 7 22.74 -6.25 -8.46
N ARG A 8 23.18 -7.20 -7.63
CA ARG A 8 22.35 -8.17 -6.90
C ARG A 8 21.30 -7.52 -5.99
N ALA A 9 21.69 -6.54 -5.17
CA ALA A 9 20.79 -5.88 -4.23
C ALA A 9 19.69 -5.08 -4.95
N ALA A 10 20.03 -4.42 -6.07
CA ALA A 10 19.05 -3.74 -6.90
C ALA A 10 18.02 -4.73 -7.47
N ASN A 11 18.48 -5.83 -8.06
CA ASN A 11 17.59 -6.85 -8.64
C ASN A 11 16.67 -7.50 -7.59
N TRP A 12 17.17 -7.73 -6.36
CA TRP A 12 16.33 -8.24 -5.26
C TRP A 12 15.29 -7.22 -4.79
N LEU A 13 15.62 -5.93 -4.75
CA LEU A 13 14.68 -4.87 -4.39
C LEU A 13 13.60 -4.70 -5.46
N GLU A 14 13.97 -4.71 -6.74
CA GLU A 14 13.03 -4.68 -7.86
C GLU A 14 12.07 -5.88 -7.83
N PHE A 15 12.58 -7.08 -7.57
CA PHE A 15 11.76 -8.27 -7.40
C PHE A 15 10.83 -8.18 -6.19
N ALA A 16 11.31 -7.66 -5.05
CA ALA A 16 10.49 -7.43 -3.86
C ALA A 16 9.37 -6.41 -4.13
N VAL A 17 9.64 -5.37 -4.93
CA VAL A 17 8.62 -4.42 -5.38
C VAL A 17 7.59 -5.10 -6.27
N ALA A 18 8.03 -5.95 -7.22
CA ALA A 18 7.11 -6.71 -8.06
C ALA A 18 6.15 -7.58 -7.22
N LEU A 19 6.68 -8.30 -6.24
CA LEU A 19 5.88 -9.11 -5.32
C LEU A 19 4.93 -8.26 -4.46
N MET A 20 5.38 -7.10 -4.01
CA MET A 20 4.56 -6.15 -3.26
C MET A 20 3.37 -5.65 -4.09
N ILE A 21 3.59 -5.29 -5.36
CA ILE A 21 2.53 -4.85 -6.29
C ILE A 21 1.50 -5.97 -6.47
N ILE A 22 1.93 -7.21 -6.69
CA ILE A 22 1.04 -8.38 -6.80
C ILE A 22 0.23 -8.54 -5.51
N GLY A 23 0.90 -8.54 -4.35
CA GLY A 23 0.26 -8.73 -3.06
C GLY A 23 -0.79 -7.67 -2.74
N LEU A 24 -0.50 -6.40 -3.03
CA LEU A 24 -1.46 -5.30 -2.85
C LEU A 24 -2.66 -5.44 -3.79
N GLY A 25 -2.44 -5.82 -5.05
CA GLY A 25 -3.51 -6.10 -6.01
C GLY A 25 -4.43 -7.25 -5.56
N VAL A 26 -3.85 -8.34 -5.07
CA VAL A 26 -4.61 -9.48 -4.52
C VAL A 26 -5.42 -9.05 -3.30
N VAL A 27 -4.83 -8.31 -2.37
CA VAL A 27 -5.53 -7.80 -1.18
C VAL A 27 -6.69 -6.87 -1.58
N ALA A 28 -6.50 -6.02 -2.60
CA ALA A 28 -7.54 -5.15 -3.11
C ALA A 28 -8.73 -5.95 -3.67
N ILE A 29 -8.46 -6.95 -4.52
CA ILE A 29 -9.51 -7.82 -5.08
C ILE A 29 -10.22 -8.62 -3.98
N LEU A 30 -9.48 -9.26 -3.08
CA LEU A 30 -10.06 -10.03 -1.97
C LEU A 30 -10.94 -9.16 -1.07
N ARG A 31 -10.53 -7.89 -0.84
CA ARG A 31 -11.34 -6.92 -0.08
C ARG A 31 -12.67 -6.63 -0.79
N VAL A 32 -12.67 -6.48 -2.12
CA VAL A 32 -13.91 -6.28 -2.90
C VAL A 32 -14.78 -7.54 -2.86
N LEU A 33 -14.20 -8.73 -3.03
CA LEU A 33 -14.93 -10.00 -3.01
C LEU A 33 -15.60 -10.27 -1.66
N ARG A 34 -14.89 -10.07 -0.54
CA ARG A 34 -15.46 -10.20 0.81
C ARG A 34 -16.58 -9.19 1.06
N LYS A 35 -16.39 -7.94 0.65
CA LYS A 35 -17.44 -6.91 0.77
C LYS A 35 -18.66 -7.21 -0.09
N ARG A 36 -18.54 -7.85 -1.25
CA ARG A 36 -19.70 -8.32 -2.03
C ARG A 36 -20.41 -9.50 -1.37
N ALA A 37 -19.67 -10.39 -0.69
CA ALA A 37 -20.23 -11.50 0.07
C ALA A 37 -20.99 -11.02 1.32
N ASP A 38 -20.46 -10.01 2.03
CA ASP A 38 -21.12 -9.38 3.18
C ASP A 38 -22.36 -8.53 2.79
N VAL A 39 -22.61 -8.31 1.50
CA VAL A 39 -23.76 -7.52 1.00
C VAL A 39 -25.04 -8.36 0.83
N HIS A 40 -25.01 -9.68 1.07
CA HIS A 40 -26.22 -10.51 1.00
C HIS A 40 -26.46 -11.34 2.25
N LEU A 41 -27.19 -10.77 3.22
CA LEU A 41 -28.30 -11.37 3.99
C LEU A 41 -28.80 -10.39 5.06
N HIS A 42 -29.70 -9.48 4.68
CA HIS A 42 -30.73 -8.96 5.59
C HIS A 42 -32.06 -9.05 4.87
N ARG A 43 -32.71 -10.20 5.01
CA ARG A 43 -34.13 -10.35 4.67
C ARG A 43 -34.89 -10.17 5.98
N HIS A 44 -35.41 -8.98 6.24
CA HIS A 44 -36.40 -8.75 7.29
C HIS A 44 -37.66 -8.20 6.65
N SER A 45 -38.71 -9.02 6.67
CA SER A 45 -40.10 -8.58 6.59
C SER A 45 -40.64 -8.65 8.01
N HIS A 46 -41.15 -7.54 8.55
CA HIS A 46 -42.13 -7.58 9.64
C HIS A 46 -42.98 -6.29 9.64
N ASP A 47 -44.29 -6.49 9.53
CA ASP A 47 -45.37 -5.65 10.06
C ASP A 47 -45.41 -4.15 9.70
N GLY A 48 -45.06 -3.79 8.46
CA GLY A 48 -45.46 -2.50 7.86
C GLY A 48 -44.74 -1.23 8.35
N GLN A 49 -43.68 -1.34 9.16
CA GLN A 49 -42.83 -0.20 9.57
C GLN A 49 -41.36 -0.54 9.37
N SER A 50 -40.65 0.27 8.56
CA SER A 50 -39.26 0.03 8.17
C SER A 50 -38.29 0.84 9.03
N HIS A 51 -37.46 0.13 9.80
CA HIS A 51 -36.38 0.74 10.59
C HIS A 51 -35.03 0.26 10.07
N VAL A 52 -34.11 1.20 9.81
CA VAL A 52 -32.73 0.92 9.39
C VAL A 52 -31.82 1.08 10.61
N HIS A 53 -31.20 -0.01 11.05
CA HIS A 53 -30.09 0.05 12.01
C HIS A 53 -28.74 -0.09 11.29
N ILE A 54 -27.78 0.73 11.72
CA ILE A 54 -26.38 0.72 11.28
C ILE A 54 -25.59 -0.16 12.25
N HIS A 55 -25.12 -1.33 11.81
CA HIS A 55 -24.13 -2.11 12.56
C HIS A 55 -22.73 -1.90 11.99
N PHE A 56 -21.81 -1.39 12.83
CA PHE A 56 -20.37 -1.49 12.60
C PHE A 56 -19.86 -2.72 13.35
N HIS A 57 -19.42 -3.76 12.63
CA HIS A 57 -18.70 -4.87 13.26
C HIS A 57 -17.19 -4.58 13.28
N GLU A 58 -16.70 -4.19 14.46
CA GLU A 58 -15.32 -4.36 14.88
C GLU A 58 -15.08 -5.86 15.10
N GLN A 59 -14.24 -6.47 14.27
CA GLN A 59 -13.87 -7.86 14.45
C GLN A 59 -12.76 -7.96 15.51
N ARG A 60 -13.14 -8.13 16.79
CA ARG A 60 -12.43 -9.03 17.73
C ARG A 60 -13.12 -9.19 19.10
N THR A 61 -13.41 -10.46 19.39
CA THR A 61 -13.30 -11.16 20.69
C THR A 61 -14.00 -10.57 21.91
N GLU A 62 -15.06 -11.28 22.32
CA GLU A 62 -15.43 -11.68 23.67
C GLU A 62 -15.23 -10.69 24.84
N HIS A 63 -16.37 -10.40 25.46
CA HIS A 63 -16.60 -9.50 26.58
C HIS A 63 -15.83 -9.87 27.86
N ALA A 64 -15.23 -8.87 28.51
CA ALA A 64 -15.35 -8.67 29.96
C ALA A 64 -14.84 -7.28 30.39
N GLY A 65 -15.77 -6.39 30.76
CA GLY A 65 -15.58 -5.49 31.90
C GLY A 65 -14.93 -4.11 31.70
N VAL A 66 -15.77 -3.08 31.84
CA VAL A 66 -15.52 -1.81 32.57
C VAL A 66 -14.71 -0.68 31.90
N ALA A 67 -15.49 0.28 31.36
CA ALA A 67 -15.30 1.74 31.40
C ALA A 67 -14.14 2.38 30.57
N PRO A 68 -14.09 3.73 30.41
CA PRO A 68 -14.24 4.39 29.11
C PRO A 68 -12.97 5.12 28.64
N SER A 69 -12.53 4.99 27.38
CA SER A 69 -11.47 5.89 26.88
C SER A 69 -11.21 5.88 25.36
N HIS A 70 -11.35 7.06 24.76
CA HIS A 70 -10.37 7.77 23.93
C HIS A 70 -9.62 7.09 22.76
N SER A 71 -9.87 7.67 21.56
CA SER A 71 -8.90 7.99 20.49
C SER A 71 -7.95 6.91 19.96
N HIS A 72 -8.39 6.17 18.93
CA HIS A 72 -7.55 5.24 18.15
C HIS A 72 -6.98 5.83 16.85
N VAL A 73 -6.63 7.12 16.81
CA VAL A 73 -6.02 7.71 15.60
C VAL A 73 -4.52 7.37 15.50
N ILE A 74 -3.84 7.12 16.63
CA ILE A 74 -2.37 6.97 16.68
C ILE A 74 -1.92 5.50 16.87
N SER A 75 -2.75 4.62 17.43
CA SER A 75 -2.34 3.24 17.78
C SER A 75 -2.22 2.26 16.61
N LYS A 76 -2.42 2.72 15.37
CA LYS A 76 -2.28 1.90 14.15
C LYS A 76 -1.37 2.59 13.13
N LEU A 77 -0.19 3.05 13.56
CA LEU A 77 0.91 3.24 12.60
C LEU A 77 1.22 1.86 12.01
N GLY A 78 0.56 1.53 10.91
CA GLY A 78 0.57 0.19 10.35
C GLY A 78 1.97 -0.12 9.82
N PHE A 79 2.53 -1.25 10.25
CA PHE A 79 3.79 -1.77 9.70
C PHE A 79 3.74 -1.93 8.17
N LYS A 80 2.54 -2.18 7.62
CA LYS A 80 2.30 -2.34 6.18
C LYS A 80 2.64 -1.06 5.37
N PRO A 81 2.04 0.12 5.63
CA PRO A 81 2.45 1.37 4.98
C PRO A 81 3.95 1.68 5.09
N LEU A 82 4.55 1.42 6.25
CA LEU A 82 5.98 1.65 6.46
C LEU A 82 6.85 0.74 5.57
N LEU A 83 6.52 -0.56 5.50
CA LEU A 83 7.19 -1.51 4.61
C LEU A 83 7.06 -1.10 3.13
N VAL A 84 5.85 -0.71 2.73
CA VAL A 84 5.59 -0.28 1.35
C VAL A 84 6.42 0.96 1.00
N GLY A 85 6.42 1.97 1.88
CA GLY A 85 7.22 3.18 1.71
C GLY A 85 8.72 2.89 1.67
N ALA A 86 9.20 1.99 2.55
CA ALA A 86 10.61 1.59 2.58
C ALA A 86 11.04 0.88 1.30
N LEU A 87 10.29 -0.14 0.85
CA LEU A 87 10.58 -0.86 -0.40
C LEU A 87 10.54 0.08 -1.60
N HIS A 88 9.56 0.97 -1.66
CA HIS A 88 9.43 1.93 -2.75
C HIS A 88 10.59 2.94 -2.77
N GLY A 89 10.99 3.48 -1.61
CA GLY A 89 12.12 4.41 -1.52
C GLY A 89 13.46 3.75 -1.86
N LEU A 90 13.68 2.52 -1.37
CA LEU A 90 14.91 1.77 -1.65
C LEU A 90 15.02 1.37 -3.12
N ALA A 91 13.92 0.97 -3.77
CA ALA A 91 13.94 0.59 -5.19
C ALA A 91 13.94 1.80 -6.13
N GLY A 92 13.18 2.87 -5.82
CA GLY A 92 12.92 3.96 -6.76
C GLY A 92 13.89 5.12 -6.68
N SER A 93 14.29 5.54 -5.47
CA SER A 93 15.03 6.79 -5.28
C SER A 93 16.44 6.63 -4.73
N ALA A 94 16.82 5.42 -4.28
CA ALA A 94 18.12 5.20 -3.66
C ALA A 94 19.29 5.63 -4.56
N ALA A 95 19.23 5.35 -5.86
CA ALA A 95 20.28 5.73 -6.80
C ALA A 95 20.47 7.25 -6.91
N LEU A 96 19.38 8.01 -7.02
CA LEU A 96 19.41 9.47 -7.07
C LEU A 96 19.88 10.07 -5.74
N THR A 97 19.40 9.54 -4.61
CA THR A 97 19.81 9.98 -3.28
C THR A 97 21.31 9.72 -3.05
N LEU A 98 21.81 8.55 -3.43
CA LEU A 98 23.25 8.23 -3.38
C LEU A 98 24.06 9.13 -4.30
N LEU A 99 23.59 9.39 -5.52
CA LEU A 99 24.25 10.28 -6.45
C LEU A 99 24.46 11.67 -5.84
N VAL A 100 23.43 12.24 -5.22
CA VAL A 100 23.54 13.56 -4.57
C VAL A 100 24.43 13.50 -3.34
N LEU A 101 24.29 12.46 -2.49
CA LEU A 101 25.13 12.30 -1.30
C LEU A 101 26.61 12.18 -1.63
N THR A 102 26.97 11.49 -2.73
CA THR A 102 28.38 11.36 -3.14
C THR A 102 29.01 12.66 -3.64
N GLN A 103 28.19 13.66 -3.99
CA GLN A 103 28.66 14.99 -4.40
C GLN A 103 28.83 15.94 -3.20
N ILE A 104 28.21 15.62 -2.06
CA ILE A 104 28.24 16.45 -0.85
C ILE A 104 29.43 16.04 0.02
N GLN A 105 30.35 16.97 0.25
CA GLN A 105 31.54 16.76 1.09
C GLN A 105 31.28 16.94 2.60
N SER A 106 30.11 17.49 2.98
CA SER A 106 29.75 17.79 4.37
C SER A 106 28.66 16.84 4.90
N VAL A 107 28.94 16.16 6.01
CA VAL A 107 27.99 15.25 6.67
C VAL A 107 26.70 15.96 7.08
N SER A 108 26.79 17.21 7.56
CA SER A 108 25.61 17.98 7.97
C SER A 108 24.69 18.31 6.79
N LEU A 109 25.27 18.66 5.64
CA LEU A 109 24.51 18.90 4.40
C LEU A 109 23.90 17.60 3.86
N GLY A 110 24.61 16.48 3.98
CA GLY A 110 24.07 15.16 3.61
C GLY A 110 22.86 14.77 4.46
N LEU A 111 22.93 14.99 5.78
CA LEU A 111 21.80 14.75 6.70
C LEU A 111 20.61 15.68 6.43
N LEU A 112 20.88 16.96 6.15
CA LEU A 112 19.85 17.92 5.79
C LEU A 112 19.15 17.49 4.49
N TYR A 113 19.92 17.10 3.47
CA TYR A 113 19.39 16.58 2.22
C TYR A 113 18.51 15.34 2.45
N LEU A 114 18.99 14.36 3.22
CA LEU A 114 18.24 13.14 3.50
C LEU A 114 16.91 13.43 4.24
N THR A 115 16.93 14.39 5.16
CA THR A 115 15.74 14.82 5.91
C THR A 115 14.73 15.51 5.00
N LEU A 116 15.19 16.47 4.19
CA LEU A 116 14.33 17.19 3.23
C LEU A 116 13.75 16.25 2.18
N PHE A 117 14.57 15.34 1.64
CA PHE A 117 14.16 14.33 0.69
C PHE A 117 13.12 13.38 1.31
N GLY A 118 13.37 12.89 2.52
CA GLY A 118 12.45 11.99 3.23
C GLY A 118 11.10 12.64 3.54
N VAL A 119 11.12 13.87 4.06
CA VAL A 119 9.90 14.65 4.34
C VAL A 119 9.15 14.97 3.05
N GLY A 120 9.86 15.46 2.02
CA GLY A 120 9.27 15.77 0.72
C GLY A 120 8.65 14.54 0.04
N SER A 121 9.32 13.40 0.08
CA SER A 121 8.80 12.12 -0.43
C SER A 121 7.54 11.68 0.33
N THR A 122 7.57 11.73 1.66
CA THR A 122 6.42 11.37 2.50
C THR A 122 5.22 12.27 2.21
N LEU A 123 5.43 13.59 2.14
CA LEU A 123 4.39 14.55 1.79
C LEU A 123 3.86 14.31 0.37
N GLY A 124 4.73 14.05 -0.60
CA GLY A 124 4.34 13.73 -1.97
C GLY A 124 3.46 12.47 -2.04
N MET A 125 3.85 11.40 -1.35
CA MET A 125 3.05 10.18 -1.26
C MET A 125 1.70 10.41 -0.58
N LEU A 126 1.66 11.17 0.52
CA LEU A 126 0.43 11.51 1.23
C LEU A 126 -0.52 12.32 0.36
N LEU A 127 0.00 13.34 -0.33
CA LEU A 127 -0.78 14.19 -1.22
C LEU A 127 -1.35 13.40 -2.40
N MET A 128 -0.53 12.63 -3.11
CA MET A 128 -1.01 11.83 -4.25
C MET A 128 -1.99 10.74 -3.81
N SER A 129 -1.71 10.05 -2.71
CA SER A 129 -2.63 9.05 -2.15
C SER A 129 -3.94 9.68 -1.69
N GLY A 130 -3.89 10.91 -1.17
CA GLY A 130 -5.06 11.70 -0.81
C GLY A 130 -5.87 12.07 -2.05
N VAL A 131 -5.24 12.71 -3.04
CA VAL A 131 -5.90 13.13 -4.29
C VAL A 131 -6.56 11.95 -5.01
N ILE A 132 -5.89 10.80 -5.07
CA ILE A 132 -6.43 9.60 -5.72
C ILE A 132 -7.45 8.90 -4.81
N GLY A 133 -7.17 8.74 -3.52
CA GLY A 133 -7.97 7.96 -2.58
C GLY A 133 -9.23 8.65 -2.06
N LEU A 134 -9.21 9.97 -1.91
CA LEU A 134 -10.32 10.77 -1.41
C LEU A 134 -11.60 10.64 -2.27
N PRO A 135 -11.57 10.71 -3.61
CA PRO A 135 -12.78 10.50 -4.41
C PRO A 135 -13.35 9.09 -4.22
N PHE A 136 -12.52 8.03 -4.07
CA PHE A 136 -13.02 6.70 -3.74
C PHE A 136 -13.67 6.62 -2.35
N ALA A 137 -13.10 7.32 -1.37
CA ALA A 137 -13.62 7.36 -0.01
C ALA A 137 -14.96 8.11 0.08
N LEU A 138 -15.08 9.25 -0.61
CA LEU A 138 -16.29 10.08 -0.63
C LEU A 138 -17.40 9.48 -1.51
N SER A 139 -17.04 8.87 -2.65
CA SER A 139 -17.98 8.29 -3.61
C SER A 139 -18.56 6.94 -3.16
N GLY A 140 -17.98 6.31 -2.13
CA GLY A 140 -18.43 5.05 -1.56
C GLY A 140 -19.90 5.04 -1.05
N ARG A 141 -20.51 6.22 -0.85
CA ARG A 141 -21.92 6.35 -0.43
C ARG A 141 -22.94 6.42 -1.57
N ARG A 142 -22.55 6.76 -2.80
CA ARG A 142 -23.49 6.91 -3.95
C ARG A 142 -23.20 6.00 -5.14
N LEU A 143 -21.95 5.58 -5.35
CA LEU A 143 -21.52 4.84 -6.55
C LEU A 143 -20.68 3.59 -6.20
N THR A 144 -21.12 2.82 -5.21
CA THR A 144 -20.40 1.67 -4.66
C THR A 144 -20.01 0.65 -5.72
N SER A 145 -20.90 0.39 -6.70
CA SER A 145 -20.63 -0.54 -7.82
C SER A 145 -19.51 -0.07 -8.74
N ILE A 146 -19.43 1.23 -9.04
CA ILE A 146 -18.37 1.81 -9.90
C ILE A 146 -17.03 1.75 -9.16
N ASN A 147 -17.02 2.09 -7.85
CA ASN A 147 -15.82 2.01 -7.03
C ASN A 147 -15.28 0.58 -6.91
N TYR A 148 -16.16 -0.43 -6.78
CA TYR A 148 -15.75 -1.84 -6.81
C TYR A 148 -15.23 -2.27 -8.17
N GLY A 149 -15.84 -1.80 -9.27
CA GLY A 149 -15.34 -2.02 -10.62
C GLY A 149 -13.92 -1.46 -10.80
N LEU A 150 -13.71 -0.20 -10.44
CA LEU A 150 -12.39 0.45 -10.52
C LEU A 150 -11.35 -0.22 -9.62
N GLN A 151 -11.69 -0.60 -8.38
CA GLN A 151 -10.76 -1.32 -7.50
C GLN A 151 -10.39 -2.70 -8.04
N THR A 152 -11.35 -3.42 -8.63
CA THR A 152 -11.07 -4.74 -9.22
C THR A 152 -10.21 -4.61 -10.46
N LEU A 153 -10.49 -3.62 -11.32
CA LEU A 153 -9.68 -3.33 -12.51
C LEU A 153 -8.27 -2.89 -12.12
N ALA A 154 -8.13 -1.94 -11.19
CA ALA A 154 -6.83 -1.49 -10.69
C ALA A 154 -6.05 -2.64 -10.05
N GLY A 155 -6.69 -3.47 -9.23
CA GLY A 155 -6.07 -4.66 -8.65
C GLY A 155 -5.64 -5.68 -9.71
N GLY A 156 -6.47 -5.93 -10.72
CA GLY A 156 -6.17 -6.84 -11.82
C GLY A 156 -5.00 -6.36 -12.67
N LEU A 157 -5.01 -5.10 -13.09
CA LEU A 157 -3.90 -4.46 -13.82
C LEU A 157 -2.62 -4.48 -12.99
N SER A 158 -2.72 -4.22 -11.68
CA SER A 158 -1.58 -4.27 -10.77
C SER A 158 -0.97 -5.67 -10.69
N ILE A 159 -1.80 -6.72 -10.59
CA ILE A 159 -1.31 -8.11 -10.59
C ILE A 159 -0.67 -8.46 -11.94
N ALA A 160 -1.32 -8.13 -13.06
CA ALA A 160 -0.80 -8.42 -14.39
C ALA A 160 0.56 -7.73 -14.63
N PHE A 161 0.65 -6.45 -14.30
CA PHE A 161 1.90 -5.69 -14.36
C PHE A 161 2.96 -6.27 -13.42
N GLY A 162 2.59 -6.58 -12.17
CA GLY A 162 3.51 -7.17 -11.21
C GLY A 162 4.05 -8.54 -11.63
N LEU A 163 3.22 -9.39 -12.25
CA LEU A 163 3.65 -10.68 -12.80
C LEU A 163 4.60 -10.51 -13.99
N TRP A 164 4.29 -9.59 -14.91
CA TRP A 164 5.19 -9.28 -16.02
C TRP A 164 6.53 -8.73 -15.50
N TYR A 165 6.49 -7.77 -14.58
CA TYR A 165 7.70 -7.16 -14.01
C TYR A 165 8.53 -8.16 -13.20
N ALA A 166 7.89 -9.07 -12.45
CA ALA A 166 8.56 -10.16 -11.76
C ALA A 166 9.21 -11.14 -12.74
N TYR A 167 8.53 -11.48 -13.85
CA TYR A 167 9.07 -12.35 -14.90
C TYR A 167 10.28 -11.71 -15.58
N GLU A 168 10.20 -10.43 -15.94
CA GLU A 168 11.32 -9.69 -16.53
C GLU A 168 12.51 -9.63 -15.56
N THR A 169 12.27 -9.26 -14.30
CA THR A 169 13.34 -9.17 -13.30
C THR A 169 13.98 -10.53 -13.01
N ALA A 170 13.17 -11.59 -12.93
CA ALA A 170 13.64 -12.93 -12.64
C ALA A 170 14.42 -13.54 -13.82
N VAL A 171 13.83 -13.51 -15.01
CA VAL A 171 14.30 -14.24 -16.20
C VAL A 171 15.27 -13.42 -17.05
N ILE A 172 15.03 -12.12 -17.23
CA ILE A 172 15.81 -11.26 -18.14
C ILE A 172 16.97 -10.59 -17.38
N ASN A 173 16.73 -10.11 -16.14
CA ASN A 173 17.71 -9.32 -15.38
C ASN A 173 18.57 -10.10 -14.37
N SER A 174 18.80 -11.41 -14.57
CA SER A 174 19.89 -12.16 -13.92
C SER A 174 19.63 -12.85 -12.56
N LEU A 175 18.42 -12.89 -11.96
CA LEU A 175 18.26 -13.67 -10.70
C LEU A 175 18.55 -15.18 -10.90
N TRP A 176 18.03 -15.78 -11.98
CA TRP A 176 18.31 -17.19 -12.29
C TRP A 176 19.76 -17.46 -12.73
N ARG A 177 20.41 -16.53 -13.44
CA ARG A 177 21.83 -16.64 -13.86
C ARG A 177 22.85 -16.44 -12.74
N THR A 178 22.41 -15.99 -11.55
CA THR A 178 23.31 -15.77 -10.40
C THR A 178 23.28 -16.93 -9.40
N ILE A 179 22.25 -17.78 -9.47
CA ILE A 179 22.03 -18.94 -8.58
C ILE A 179 22.58 -20.23 -9.21
N LEU A 180 22.59 -20.32 -10.55
CA LEU A 180 23.25 -21.36 -11.35
C LEU A 180 24.65 -20.91 -11.76
#